data_AF-A0A923QXR1-F1
#
_entry.id   AF-A0A923QXR1-F1
#
_cell.length_a   1.000
_cell.length_b   1.000
_cell.length_c   1.000
_cell.angle_alpha   90.00
_cell.angle_beta   90.00
_cell.angle_gamma   90.00
#
_symmetry.space_group_name_H-M   'P 1'
#
loop_
_entity.id
_entity.type
_entity.pdbx_description
1 polymer ?
#
loop_
_entity_poly.entity_id
_entity_poly.type
_entity_poly.pdbx_seq_one_letter_code
_entity_poly.pdbx_strand_id
1 'polypeptide(L)'
;MRIGYARVSTQDQNLELQMDDLQKAGCEMIFKEKVSGKNRDRPELQVLISKLRKGDSVIVWKLDRLGRSIRDLIDLVSSFRELGVEFVSLKDSIDTSTATGRFTFNVFATLPLPGKLASDLLPNSLLQR
;
A
#
# COMPACT_ATOMS: atom_id res chain seq x y z
N MET A 1 6.01 -0.23 -15.41
CA MET A 1 4.67 -0.87 -15.43
C MET A 1 3.91 -0.48 -14.18
N ARG A 2 2.58 -0.31 -14.27
CA ARG A 2 1.72 -0.10 -13.09
C ARG A 2 1.18 -1.43 -12.59
N ILE A 3 1.47 -1.78 -11.33
CA ILE A 3 1.12 -3.07 -10.73
C ILE A 3 0.20 -2.80 -9.53
N GLY A 4 -1.03 -3.28 -9.62
CA GLY A 4 -2.05 -3.17 -8.59
C GLY A 4 -1.93 -4.26 -7.53
N TYR A 5 -2.20 -3.92 -6.28
CA TYR A 5 -2.38 -4.89 -5.20
C TYR A 5 -3.69 -4.61 -4.45
N ALA A 6 -4.57 -5.60 -4.42
CA ALA A 6 -5.85 -5.58 -3.74
C ALA A 6 -5.88 -6.64 -2.65
N ARG A 7 -6.42 -6.29 -1.48
CA ARG A 7 -6.50 -7.21 -0.34
C ARG A 7 -7.86 -7.13 0.35
N VAL A 8 -8.47 -8.29 0.59
CA VAL A 8 -9.74 -8.39 1.32
C VAL A 8 -9.71 -9.44 2.40
N SER A 9 -10.53 -9.22 3.43
CA SER A 9 -10.89 -10.26 4.38
C SER A 9 -11.84 -11.27 3.70
N THR A 10 -11.98 -12.47 4.24
CA THR A 10 -12.70 -13.60 3.63
C THR A 10 -14.16 -13.34 3.24
N GLN A 11 -14.78 -12.22 3.63
CA GLN A 11 -16.21 -11.91 3.46
C GLN A 11 -16.55 -10.55 2.82
N ASP A 12 -15.63 -9.90 2.09
CA ASP A 12 -15.86 -8.53 1.61
C ASP A 12 -16.35 -8.42 0.15
N GLN A 13 -17.48 -7.72 -0.06
CA GLN A 13 -17.93 -7.19 -1.37
C GLN A 13 -16.99 -6.10 -1.93
N ASN A 14 -16.00 -5.67 -1.15
CA ASN A 14 -15.09 -4.57 -1.50
C ASN A 14 -13.95 -4.95 -2.47
N LEU A 15 -13.83 -6.21 -2.90
CA LEU A 15 -12.77 -6.61 -3.83
C LEU A 15 -13.02 -6.07 -5.25
N GLU A 16 -14.27 -6.12 -5.72
CA GLU A 16 -14.63 -5.63 -7.05
C GLU A 16 -14.41 -4.13 -7.16
N LEU A 17 -14.82 -3.35 -6.15
CA LEU A 17 -14.57 -1.90 -6.10
C LEU A 17 -13.07 -1.56 -6.12
N GLN A 18 -12.24 -2.32 -5.39
CA GLN A 18 -10.80 -2.17 -5.44
C GLN A 18 -10.24 -2.45 -6.84
N MET A 19 -10.69 -3.54 -7.46
CA MET A 19 -10.23 -3.93 -8.78
C MET A 19 -10.62 -2.91 -9.86
N ASP A 20 -11.83 -2.37 -9.80
CA ASP A 20 -12.30 -1.36 -10.74
C ASP A 20 -11.48 -0.07 -10.61
N ASP A 21 -11.24 0.39 -9.39
CA ASP A 21 -10.42 1.58 -9.16
C ASP A 21 -8.95 1.36 -9.59
N LEU A 22 -8.39 0.17 -9.36
CA LEU A 22 -7.04 -0.19 -9.81
C LEU A 22 -6.94 -0.28 -11.34
N GLN A 23 -7.96 -0.84 -12.01
CA GLN A 23 -8.03 -0.86 -13.48
C GLN A 23 -8.14 0.57 -14.04
N LYS A 24 -8.99 1.41 -13.47
CA LYS A 24 -9.11 2.83 -13.84
C LYS A 24 -7.81 3.62 -13.62
N ALA A 25 -7.01 3.23 -12.63
CA ALA A 25 -5.68 3.79 -12.39
C ALA A 25 -4.62 3.31 -13.41
N GLY A 26 -4.99 2.45 -14.37
CA GLY A 26 -4.11 1.95 -15.41
C GLY A 26 -3.18 0.84 -14.95
N CYS A 27 -3.57 0.05 -13.94
CA CYS A 27 -2.78 -1.12 -13.53
C CYS A 27 -2.84 -2.21 -14.61
N GLU A 28 -1.67 -2.59 -15.12
CA GLU A 28 -1.52 -3.62 -16.16
C GLU A 28 -1.59 -5.04 -15.55
N MET A 29 -1.13 -5.18 -14.30
CA MET A 29 -1.18 -6.43 -13.55
C MET A 29 -1.76 -6.17 -12.17
N ILE A 30 -2.74 -6.96 -11.73
CA ILE A 30 -3.39 -6.78 -10.42
C ILE A 30 -3.30 -8.09 -9.65
N PHE A 31 -2.63 -8.03 -8.49
CA PHE A 31 -2.54 -9.12 -7.53
C PHE A 31 -3.67 -9.02 -6.51
N LYS A 32 -4.35 -10.14 -6.26
CA LYS A 32 -5.53 -10.18 -5.39
C LYS A 32 -5.27 -11.14 -4.25
N GLU A 33 -5.13 -10.58 -3.06
CA GLU A 33 -4.82 -11.32 -1.86
C GLU A 33 -6.09 -11.52 -1.01
N LYS A 34 -6.51 -12.77 -0.82
CA LYS A 34 -7.64 -13.14 0.04
C LYS A 34 -7.13 -13.84 1.30
N VAL A 35 -7.01 -13.10 2.39
CA VAL A 35 -6.50 -13.64 3.66
C VAL A 35 -7.54 -13.44 4.77
N SER A 36 -7.92 -14.50 5.45
CA SER A 36 -8.67 -14.35 6.71
C SER A 36 -7.77 -13.68 7.75
N GLY A 37 -8.31 -12.85 8.63
CA GLY A 37 -7.50 -12.03 9.56
C GLY A 37 -6.55 -12.81 10.47
N LYS A 38 -6.72 -14.14 10.58
CA LYS A 38 -5.80 -15.04 11.31
C LYS A 38 -4.59 -15.50 10.51
N ASN A 39 -4.68 -15.53 9.17
CA ASN A 39 -3.62 -16.12 8.36
C ASN A 39 -2.56 -15.06 8.03
N ARG A 40 -1.29 -15.41 8.27
CA ARG A 40 -0.17 -14.46 8.20
C ARG A 40 0.53 -14.46 6.85
N ASP A 41 0.32 -15.48 6.04
CA ASP A 41 0.98 -15.54 4.74
C ASP A 41 0.35 -14.53 3.75
N ARG A 42 1.21 -13.90 2.95
CA ARG A 42 0.84 -12.97 1.86
C ARG A 42 1.50 -13.45 0.55
N PRO A 43 1.16 -14.65 0.06
CA PRO A 43 1.82 -15.24 -1.10
C PRO A 43 1.74 -14.33 -2.34
N GLU A 44 0.60 -13.68 -2.60
CA GLU A 44 0.42 -12.82 -3.77
C GLU A 44 1.26 -11.55 -3.66
N LEU A 45 1.42 -11.00 -2.45
CA LEU A 45 2.35 -9.88 -2.23
C LEU A 45 3.80 -10.29 -2.50
N GLN A 46 4.22 -11.49 -2.09
CA GLN A 46 5.58 -11.97 -2.36
C GLN A 46 5.81 -12.18 -3.86
N VAL A 47 4.82 -12.74 -4.57
CA VAL A 47 4.87 -12.86 -6.03
C VAL A 47 4.95 -11.48 -6.68
N LEU A 48 4.14 -10.51 -6.24
CA LEU A 48 4.24 -9.13 -6.71
C LEU A 48 5.66 -8.59 -6.53
N ILE A 49 6.21 -8.67 -5.32
CA ILE A 49 7.57 -8.18 -4.99
C ILE A 49 8.61 -8.80 -5.93
N SER A 50 8.56 -10.12 -6.15
CA SER A 50 9.50 -10.81 -7.03
C SER A 50 9.42 -10.39 -8.51
N LYS A 51 8.31 -9.79 -8.95
CA LYS A 51 8.14 -9.29 -10.32
C LYS A 51 8.52 -7.82 -10.49
N LEU A 52 8.73 -7.09 -9.40
CA LEU A 52 9.05 -5.67 -9.45
C LEU A 52 10.39 -5.42 -10.12
N ARG A 53 10.43 -4.37 -10.95
CA ARG A 53 11.63 -3.88 -11.61
C ARG A 53 11.75 -2.38 -11.40
N LYS A 54 12.98 -1.87 -11.49
CA LYS A 54 13.24 -0.44 -11.45
C LYS A 54 12.38 0.30 -12.50
N GLY A 55 11.70 1.37 -12.07
CA GLY A 55 10.78 2.15 -12.89
C GLY A 55 9.34 1.65 -12.88
N ASP A 56 9.03 0.58 -12.16
CA ASP A 56 7.65 0.17 -11.91
C ASP A 56 6.97 1.05 -10.85
N SER A 57 5.65 0.93 -10.76
CA SER A 57 4.86 1.56 -9.71
C SER A 57 3.89 0.56 -9.10
N VAL A 58 3.93 0.43 -7.78
CA VAL A 58 2.97 -0.35 -6.98
C VAL A 58 1.80 0.55 -6.62
N ILE A 59 0.60 0.17 -7.04
CA ILE A 59 -0.63 0.91 -6.77
C ILE A 59 -1.53 0.10 -5.85
N VAL A 60 -2.01 0.74 -4.80
CA VAL A 60 -2.95 0.13 -3.84
C VAL A 60 -4.16 1.02 -3.67
N TRP A 61 -5.29 0.41 -3.32
CA TRP A 61 -6.50 1.19 -3.12
C TRP A 61 -6.43 2.08 -1.88
N LYS A 62 -5.97 1.50 -0.76
CA LYS A 62 -5.74 2.16 0.52
C LYS A 62 -4.48 1.60 1.19
N LEU A 63 -3.87 2.36 2.09
CA LEU A 63 -2.65 1.96 2.81
C LEU A 63 -2.87 0.72 3.68
N ASP A 64 -4.06 0.61 4.30
CA ASP A 64 -4.47 -0.55 5.10
C ASP A 64 -4.56 -1.84 4.27
N ARG A 65 -4.69 -1.73 2.94
CA ARG A 65 -4.69 -2.90 2.04
C ARG A 65 -3.30 -3.45 1.82
N LEU A 66 -2.26 -2.62 1.88
CA LEU A 66 -0.86 -3.04 1.74
C LEU A 66 -0.25 -3.52 3.06
N GLY A 67 -0.19 -2.61 4.04
CA GLY A 67 0.50 -2.83 5.31
C GLY A 67 -0.44 -3.36 6.39
N ARG A 68 0.05 -4.25 7.25
CA ARG A 68 -0.65 -4.70 8.47
C ARG A 68 -0.35 -3.82 9.68
N SER A 69 0.61 -2.93 9.59
CA SER A 69 0.93 -1.91 10.59
C SER A 69 1.65 -0.78 9.89
N ILE A 70 1.79 0.36 10.57
CA ILE A 70 2.60 1.48 10.05
C ILE A 70 4.05 1.03 9.78
N ARG A 71 4.63 0.22 10.66
CA ARG A 71 5.98 -0.32 10.50
C ARG A 71 6.10 -1.22 9.26
N ASP A 72 5.17 -2.16 9.10
CA ASP A 72 5.12 -3.05 7.93
C ASP A 72 4.94 -2.25 6.61
N LEU A 73 4.15 -1.19 6.63
CA LEU A 73 4.01 -0.28 5.49
C LEU A 73 5.33 0.45 5.18
N ILE A 74 6.00 0.98 6.21
CA ILE A 74 7.30 1.66 6.09
C ILE A 74 8.34 0.73 5.46
N ASP A 75 8.44 -0.50 5.96
CA ASP A 75 9.42 -1.48 5.49
C ASP A 75 9.15 -1.87 4.02
N LEU A 76 7.87 -2.07 3.63
CA LEU A 76 7.49 -2.40 2.25
C LEU A 76 7.79 -1.26 1.26
N VAL A 77 7.39 -0.02 1.58
CA VAL A 77 7.61 1.09 0.66
C VAL A 77 9.09 1.49 0.62
N SER A 78 9.83 1.34 1.72
CA SER A 78 11.28 1.56 1.72
C SER A 78 11.99 0.57 0.79
N SER A 79 11.62 -0.71 0.86
CA SER A 79 12.17 -1.73 -0.05
C SER A 79 11.77 -1.50 -1.52
N PHE A 80 10.56 -1.02 -1.80
CA PHE A 80 10.20 -0.57 -3.16
C PHE A 80 11.10 0.58 -3.64
N ARG A 81 11.33 1.58 -2.78
CA ARG A 81 12.18 2.72 -3.12
C ARG A 81 13.62 2.32 -3.37
N GLU A 82 14.19 1.40 -2.59
CA GLU A 82 15.53 0.84 -2.81
C GLU A 82 15.65 0.14 -4.17
N LEU A 83 14.58 -0.51 -4.63
CA LEU A 83 14.48 -1.10 -5.96
C LEU A 83 14.21 -0.07 -7.08
N GLY A 84 14.02 1.21 -6.75
CA GLY A 84 13.62 2.26 -7.68
C GLY A 84 12.21 2.09 -8.21
N VAL A 85 11.32 1.57 -7.37
CA VAL A 85 9.89 1.38 -7.62
C VAL A 85 9.11 2.43 -6.86
N GLU A 86 8.14 3.05 -7.54
CA GLU A 86 7.26 4.04 -6.94
C GLU A 86 6.05 3.39 -6.26
N PHE A 87 5.47 4.06 -5.29
CA PHE A 87 4.31 3.61 -4.53
C PHE A 87 3.20 4.65 -4.56
N VAL A 88 1.97 4.21 -4.85
CA VAL A 88 0.79 5.06 -4.95
C VAL A 88 -0.39 4.45 -4.20
N SER A 89 -1.08 5.24 -3.38
CA SER A 89 -2.36 4.91 -2.79
C SER A 89 -3.48 5.76 -3.40
N LEU A 90 -4.54 5.11 -3.89
CA LEU A 90 -5.61 5.80 -4.62
C LEU A 90 -6.54 6.62 -3.72
N LYS A 91 -6.88 6.11 -2.53
CA LYS A 91 -7.84 6.77 -1.63
C LYS A 91 -7.20 7.57 -0.50
N ASP A 92 -5.94 7.27 -0.16
CA ASP A 92 -5.20 8.02 0.87
C ASP A 92 -4.29 9.11 0.25
N SER A 93 -4.34 9.29 -1.07
CA SER A 93 -3.64 10.34 -1.83
C SER A 93 -2.13 10.41 -1.55
N ILE A 94 -1.48 9.27 -1.32
CA ILE A 94 -0.02 9.19 -1.18
C ILE A 94 0.57 8.73 -2.50
N ASP A 95 1.51 9.51 -3.03
CA ASP A 95 2.23 9.18 -4.26
C ASP A 95 3.72 9.49 -4.10
N THR A 96 4.55 8.45 -3.96
CA THR A 96 6.00 8.61 -3.79
C THR A 96 6.71 9.02 -5.07
N SER A 97 6.04 9.04 -6.22
CA SER A 97 6.62 9.63 -7.44
C SER A 97 6.72 11.15 -7.34
N THR A 98 5.94 11.77 -6.44
CA THR A 98 5.96 13.21 -6.18
C THR A 98 6.89 13.58 -5.02
N ALA A 99 7.47 14.79 -5.07
CA ALA A 99 8.30 15.29 -3.96
C ALA A 99 7.51 15.38 -2.65
N THR A 100 6.25 15.81 -2.72
CA THR A 100 5.33 15.91 -1.58
C THR A 100 5.04 14.54 -0.98
N GLY A 101 4.70 13.54 -1.79
CA GLY A 101 4.41 12.20 -1.25
C GLY A 101 5.64 11.51 -0.66
N ARG A 102 6.84 11.70 -1.24
CA ARG A 102 8.09 11.26 -0.61
C ARG A 102 8.34 11.94 0.73
N PHE A 103 8.09 13.25 0.81
CA PHE A 103 8.23 13.99 2.05
C PHE A 103 7.27 13.47 3.13
N THR A 104 5.98 13.38 2.80
CA THR A 104 4.95 12.86 3.72
C THR A 104 5.30 11.45 4.20
N PHE A 105 5.75 10.58 3.29
CA PHE A 105 6.14 9.23 3.64
C PHE A 105 7.37 9.20 4.56
N ASN A 106 8.38 10.02 4.28
CA ASN A 106 9.57 10.12 5.13
C ASN A 106 9.21 10.61 6.54
N VAL A 107 8.30 11.59 6.66
CA VAL A 107 7.78 12.07 7.96
C VAL A 107 7.16 10.91 8.75
N PHE A 108 6.36 10.05 8.11
CA PHE A 108 5.80 8.86 8.77
C PHE A 108 6.87 7.84 9.18
N ALA A 109 7.95 7.73 8.42
CA ALA A 109 9.01 6.75 8.66
C ALA A 109 9.98 7.13 9.80
N THR A 110 10.29 8.42 9.97
CA THR A 110 11.29 8.88 10.96
C THR A 110 10.71 9.36 12.28
N LEU A 111 9.46 9.80 12.33
CA LEU A 111 8.89 10.31 13.58
C LEU A 111 8.25 9.18 14.40
N PRO A 112 8.71 8.92 15.64
CA PRO A 112 7.91 8.20 16.60
C PRO A 112 6.72 9.10 16.96
N LEU A 113 5.62 8.96 16.21
CA LEU A 113 4.44 9.77 16.45
C LEU A 113 3.81 9.32 17.79
N PRO A 114 3.78 10.18 18.83
CA PRO A 114 3.01 9.85 20.04
C PRO A 114 1.54 9.71 19.65
N GLY A 115 0.81 8.81 20.30
CA GLY A 115 -0.47 8.27 19.80
C GLY A 115 -1.50 9.31 19.33
N LYS A 116 -1.52 10.51 19.91
CA LYS A 116 -2.41 11.61 19.52
C LYS A 116 -1.95 12.40 18.28
N LEU A 117 -0.64 12.54 18.06
CA LEU A 117 -0.12 13.12 16.80
C LEU A 117 -0.15 12.09 15.66
N ALA A 118 -0.02 10.81 15.97
CA ALA A 118 -0.20 9.75 14.99
C ALA A 118 -1.61 9.78 14.40
N SER A 119 -2.62 10.02 15.24
CA SER A 119 -4.02 10.12 14.80
C SER A 119 -4.32 11.33 13.91
N ASP A 120 -3.57 12.42 14.09
CA ASP A 120 -3.83 13.68 13.37
C ASP A 120 -3.09 13.74 12.02
N LEU A 121 -1.97 13.00 11.90
CA LEU A 121 -1.08 13.05 10.73
C LEU A 121 -1.17 11.82 9.83
N LEU A 122 -1.58 10.67 10.35
CA LEU A 122 -1.74 9.46 9.54
C LEU A 122 -3.14 9.40 8.91
N PRO A 123 -3.27 8.89 7.68
CA PRO A 123 -4.57 8.60 7.10
C PRO A 123 -5.41 7.72 8.02
N ASN A 124 -6.72 8.03 8.14
CA ASN A 124 -7.66 7.27 8.96
C ASN A 124 -7.67 5.76 8.69
N SER A 125 -7.34 5.37 7.45
CA SER A 125 -7.16 3.96 7.06
C SER A 125 -6.10 3.23 7.87
N LEU A 126 -5.07 3.93 8.37
CA LEU A 126 -4.01 3.38 9.21
C LEU A 126 -4.32 3.41 10.71
N LEU A 127 -5.34 4.15 11.12
CA LEU A 127 -5.69 4.41 12.53
C LEU A 127 -6.85 3.56 13.03
N GLN A 128 -7.80 3.22 12.16
CA GLN A 128 -8.95 2.40 12.53
C GLN A 128 -8.62 0.91 12.38
N ARG A 129 -8.25 0.30 13.50
CA ARG A 129 -8.31 -1.15 13.71
C ARG A 129 -9.23 -1.47 14.87
#